data_AF-A0A1F3K2S5-F1
#
_entry.id   AF-A0A1F3K2S5-F1
#
_cell.length_a   1.000
_cell.length_b   1.000
_cell.length_c   1.000
_cell.angle_alpha   90.00
_cell.angle_beta   90.00
_cell.angle_gamma   90.00
#
_symmetry.space_group_name_H-M   'P 1'
#
loop_
_entity.id
_entity.type
_entity.pdbx_description
1 polymer ?
#
loop_
_entity_poly.entity_id
_entity_poly.type
_entity_poly.pdbx_seq_one_letter_code
_entity_poly.pdbx_strand_id
1 'polypeptide(L)'
;MENKYKKEKKFINTPQYPGGSKAFKNFIKDNLKYPSLALEKGIGGLVLLEFEVDDNGLVLNVNVIKGIGYGCDEEAIRLVKLLKYEKAKNHGIRVKSKVKTKISFVLPIKKQDSKLAISYTYTESSKPTNYSYSIKINKTS
;
A
#
# COMPACT_ATOMS: atom_id res chain seq x y z
N MET A 1 -21.45 18.03 37.32
CA MET A 1 -19.97 18.01 37.35
C MET A 1 -19.49 17.58 35.97
N GLU A 2 -18.93 18.50 35.20
CA GLU A 2 -18.65 18.32 33.77
C GLU A 2 -17.29 17.65 33.56
N ASN A 3 -17.29 16.44 33.01
CA ASN A 3 -16.08 15.65 32.77
C ASN A 3 -15.33 16.19 31.54
N LYS A 4 -14.39 17.13 31.77
CA LYS A 4 -13.49 17.63 30.73
C LYS A 4 -12.38 16.61 30.48
N TYR A 5 -12.57 15.74 29.49
CA TYR A 5 -11.53 14.83 28.99
C TYR A 5 -10.29 15.63 28.57
N LYS A 6 -9.29 15.63 29.44
CA LYS A 6 -7.98 16.26 29.25
C LYS A 6 -7.26 15.50 28.14
N LYS A 7 -7.29 16.04 26.91
CA LYS A 7 -6.58 15.51 25.75
C LYS A 7 -5.10 15.35 26.13
N GLU A 8 -4.62 14.10 26.25
CA GLU A 8 -3.22 13.84 26.59
C GLU A 8 -2.32 14.54 25.57
N LYS A 9 -1.41 15.38 26.06
CA LYS A 9 -0.39 16.01 25.22
C LYS A 9 0.49 14.89 24.66
N LYS A 10 0.32 14.55 23.38
CA LYS A 10 1.25 13.69 22.67
C LYS A 10 2.57 14.45 22.51
N PHE A 11 3.53 14.17 23.40
CA PHE A 11 4.89 14.70 23.32
C PHE A 11 5.75 13.98 22.26
N ILE A 12 5.27 12.84 21.74
CA ILE A 12 5.97 12.00 20.79
C ILE A 12 5.53 12.34 19.37
N ASN A 13 6.50 12.78 18.56
CA ASN A 13 6.29 12.98 17.14
C ASN A 13 6.24 11.63 16.41
N THR A 14 5.21 11.46 15.57
CA THR A 14 5.12 10.30 14.69
C THR A 14 6.06 10.47 13.49
N PRO A 15 6.69 9.39 13.01
CA PRO A 15 7.59 9.47 11.87
C PRO A 15 6.81 9.91 10.62
N GLN A 16 7.32 10.94 9.95
CA GLN A 16 6.79 11.42 8.67
C GLN A 16 7.83 11.15 7.59
N TYR A 17 7.36 10.64 6.45
CA TYR A 17 8.22 10.48 5.29
C TYR A 17 8.51 11.87 4.70
N PRO A 18 9.77 12.18 4.32
CA PRO A 18 10.11 13.48 3.75
C PRO A 18 9.27 13.76 2.49
N GLY A 19 8.61 14.93 2.46
CA GLY A 19 7.66 15.28 1.39
C GLY A 19 6.28 14.61 1.51
N GLY A 20 6.01 13.95 2.64
CA GLY A 20 4.72 13.39 3.01
C GLY A 20 4.26 12.22 2.14
N SER A 21 2.95 11.93 2.22
CA SER A 21 2.34 10.77 1.57
C SER A 21 2.47 10.76 0.04
N LYS A 22 2.56 11.93 -0.61
CA LYS A 22 2.73 12.05 -2.05
C LYS A 22 4.13 11.62 -2.49
N ALA A 23 5.16 12.14 -1.81
CA ALA A 23 6.55 11.74 -2.06
C ALA A 23 6.77 10.25 -1.79
N PHE A 24 6.15 9.73 -0.73
CA PHE A 24 6.17 8.30 -0.44
C PHE A 24 5.60 7.46 -1.61
N LYS A 25 4.40 7.80 -2.10
CA LYS A 25 3.77 7.09 -3.21
C LYS A 25 4.63 7.14 -4.49
N ASN A 26 5.20 8.31 -4.80
CA ASN A 26 6.08 8.46 -5.95
C ASN A 26 7.34 7.61 -5.80
N PHE A 27 8.00 7.66 -4.62
CA PHE A 27 9.17 6.84 -4.34
C PHE A 27 8.89 5.35 -4.57
N ILE A 28 7.76 4.84 -4.04
CA ILE A 28 7.35 3.45 -4.26
C ILE A 28 7.16 3.18 -5.76
N LYS A 29 6.42 4.03 -6.47
CA LYS A 29 6.20 3.86 -7.91
C LYS A 29 7.50 3.82 -8.72
N ASP A 30 8.44 4.70 -8.41
CA ASP A 30 9.68 4.88 -9.17
C ASP A 30 10.72 3.79 -8.87
N ASN A 31 10.65 3.18 -7.68
CA ASN A 31 11.62 2.18 -7.23
C ASN A 31 11.09 0.74 -7.23
N LEU A 32 9.78 0.53 -7.41
CA LEU A 32 9.16 -0.79 -7.39
C LEU A 32 9.55 -1.58 -8.64
N LYS A 33 10.17 -2.74 -8.42
CA LYS A 33 10.46 -3.69 -9.48
C LYS A 33 9.49 -4.86 -9.37
N TYR A 34 8.60 -5.00 -10.33
CA TYR A 34 7.65 -6.10 -10.32
C TYR A 34 8.39 -7.43 -10.54
N PRO A 35 8.27 -8.43 -9.63
CA PRO A 35 8.92 -9.72 -9.81
C PRO A 35 8.43 -10.41 -11.09
N SER A 36 9.35 -11.01 -11.86
CA SER A 36 9.03 -11.68 -13.12
C SER A 36 8.00 -12.80 -12.94
N LEU A 37 8.13 -13.59 -11.87
CA LEU A 37 7.21 -14.67 -11.56
C LEU A 37 5.78 -14.15 -11.32
N ALA A 38 5.64 -13.04 -10.60
CA ALA A 38 4.33 -12.41 -10.36
C ALA A 38 3.76 -11.78 -11.64
N LEU A 39 4.59 -11.22 -12.53
CA LEU A 39 4.15 -10.72 -13.84
C LEU A 39 3.66 -11.85 -14.75
N GLU A 40 4.41 -12.94 -14.85
CA GLU A 40 4.09 -14.10 -15.70
C GLU A 40 2.78 -14.77 -15.25
N LYS A 41 2.56 -14.86 -13.95
CA LYS A 41 1.37 -15.46 -13.35
C LYS A 41 0.19 -14.50 -13.21
N GLY A 42 0.36 -13.22 -13.58
CA GLY A 42 -0.69 -12.20 -13.42
C GLY A 42 -1.12 -12.03 -11.97
N ILE A 43 -0.19 -12.12 -11.02
CA ILE A 43 -0.44 -11.96 -9.59
C ILE A 43 -0.21 -10.50 -9.21
N GLY A 44 -1.20 -9.87 -8.60
CA GLY A 44 -1.12 -8.52 -8.06
C GLY A 44 -1.98 -8.37 -6.80
N GLY A 45 -1.77 -7.28 -6.06
CA GLY A 45 -2.49 -7.04 -4.81
C GLY A 45 -1.77 -6.10 -3.86
N LEU A 46 -2.18 -6.16 -2.58
CA LEU A 46 -1.65 -5.33 -1.52
C LEU A 46 -0.81 -6.16 -0.56
N VAL A 47 0.46 -5.80 -0.41
CA VAL A 47 1.33 -6.32 0.65
C VAL A 47 1.26 -5.37 1.84
N LEU A 48 0.90 -5.89 3.01
CA LEU A 48 0.87 -5.15 4.27
C LEU A 48 2.13 -5.47 5.08
N LEU A 49 2.90 -4.44 5.39
CA LEU A 49 4.11 -4.53 6.21
C LEU A 49 3.95 -3.74 7.50
N GLU A 50 4.66 -4.21 8.52
CA GLU A 50 4.91 -3.50 9.77
C GLU A 50 6.41 -3.38 9.97
N PHE A 51 6.86 -2.21 10.40
CA PHE A 51 8.27 -1.95 10.70
C PHE A 51 8.39 -0.89 11.78
N GLU A 52 9.58 -0.75 12.34
CA GLU A 52 9.91 0.28 13.31
C GLU A 52 10.76 1.36 12.67
N VAL A 53 10.52 2.61 13.02
CA VAL A 53 11.36 3.75 12.63
C VAL A 53 12.04 4.28 13.89
N ASP A 54 13.37 4.36 13.85
CA ASP A 54 14.15 4.94 14.95
C ASP A 54 14.08 6.48 14.96
N ASP A 55 14.67 7.09 15.99
CA ASP A 55 14.72 8.55 16.11
C ASP A 55 15.55 9.21 15.00
N ASN A 56 16.46 8.48 14.35
CA ASN A 56 17.29 8.93 13.23
C ASN A 56 16.60 8.78 11.86
N GLY A 57 15.40 8.21 11.81
CA GLY A 57 14.64 7.98 10.59
C GLY A 57 15.04 6.71 9.83
N LEU A 58 15.79 5.81 10.47
CA LEU A 58 16.16 4.49 9.93
C LEU A 58 15.04 3.49 10.19
N VAL A 59 14.81 2.63 9.20
CA VAL A 59 13.83 1.55 9.28
C VAL A 59 14.48 0.30 9.87
N LEU A 60 13.83 -0.28 10.88
CA LEU A 60 14.25 -1.46 11.63
C LEU A 60 13.09 -2.48 11.68
N ASN A 61 13.41 -3.74 11.97
CA ASN A 61 12.41 -4.78 12.30
C ASN A 61 11.25 -4.90 11.29
N VAL A 62 11.57 -4.96 9.99
CA VAL A 62 10.56 -5.09 8.92
C VAL A 62 9.96 -6.49 8.93
N ASN A 63 8.63 -6.56 9.06
CA ASN A 63 7.85 -7.78 9.03
C ASN A 63 6.68 -7.68 8.05
N VAL A 64 6.39 -8.76 7.33
CA VAL A 64 5.22 -8.83 6.44
C VAL A 64 4.04 -9.39 7.23
N ILE A 65 3.00 -8.57 7.43
CA ILE A 65 1.76 -9.01 8.09
C ILE A 65 0.89 -9.80 7.13
N LYS A 66 0.77 -9.31 5.89
CA LYS A 66 -0.02 -9.96 4.85
C LYS A 66 0.72 -9.83 3.53
N GLY A 67 1.20 -10.96 3.04
CA GLY A 67 1.86 -11.08 1.76
C GLY A 67 0.92 -11.51 0.64
N ILE A 68 1.41 -11.38 -0.59
CA ILE A 68 0.80 -12.00 -1.79
C ILE A 68 1.70 -13.07 -2.40
N GLY A 69 2.95 -13.21 -1.93
CA GLY A 69 3.93 -14.17 -2.43
C GLY A 69 4.50 -13.82 -3.81
N TYR A 70 5.04 -14.82 -4.50
CA TYR A 70 5.58 -14.73 -5.87
C TYR A 70 6.71 -13.69 -6.04
N GLY A 71 7.46 -13.39 -4.98
CA GLY A 71 8.54 -12.41 -4.98
C GLY A 71 8.13 -11.00 -4.55
N CYS A 72 6.82 -10.73 -4.41
CA CYS A 72 6.31 -9.39 -4.10
C CYS A 72 6.57 -9.00 -2.64
N ASP A 73 6.62 -9.98 -1.75
CA ASP A 73 6.82 -9.74 -0.32
C ASP A 73 8.27 -9.34 -0.04
N GLU A 74 9.21 -10.04 -0.66
CA GLU A 74 10.64 -9.73 -0.65
C GLU A 74 10.91 -8.35 -1.23
N GLU A 75 10.23 -8.03 -2.34
CA GLU A 75 10.39 -6.73 -2.96
C GLU A 75 9.80 -5.59 -2.13
N ALA A 76 8.67 -5.84 -1.48
CA ALA A 76 8.07 -4.89 -0.56
C ALA A 76 8.99 -4.62 0.65
N ILE A 77 9.65 -5.66 1.19
CA ILE A 77 10.66 -5.52 2.23
C ILE A 77 11.84 -4.68 1.73
N ARG A 78 12.34 -4.92 0.51
CA ARG A 78 13.43 -4.14 -0.09
C ARG A 78 13.08 -2.66 -0.17
N LEU A 79 11.89 -2.33 -0.68
CA LEU A 79 11.41 -0.96 -0.79
C LEU A 79 11.35 -0.27 0.57
N VAL A 80 10.79 -0.93 1.57
CA VAL A 80 10.67 -0.39 2.93
C VAL A 80 12.06 -0.13 3.55
N LYS A 81 13.02 -1.02 3.34
CA LYS A 81 14.40 -0.84 3.83
C LYS A 81 15.14 0.33 3.17
N LEU A 82 14.73 0.76 1.98
CA LEU A 82 15.31 1.93 1.31
C LEU A 82 14.71 3.26 1.77
N LEU A 83 13.61 3.23 2.52
CA LEU A 83 13.00 4.44 3.03
C LEU A 83 13.88 5.08 4.10
N LYS A 84 13.96 6.40 4.04
CA LYS A 84 14.56 7.22 5.09
C LYS A 84 13.56 8.26 5.55
N TYR A 85 13.22 8.22 6.83
CA TYR A 85 12.26 9.12 7.44
C TYR A 85 12.95 10.38 7.96
N GLU A 86 12.15 11.42 8.22
CA GLU A 86 12.66 12.61 8.89
C GLU A 86 13.04 12.29 10.34
N LYS A 87 14.14 12.90 10.80
CA LYS A 87 14.62 12.74 12.17
C LYS A 87 13.57 13.27 13.15
N ALA A 88 13.10 12.42 14.06
CA ALA A 88 12.13 12.83 15.07
C ALA A 88 12.83 13.56 16.22
N LYS A 89 12.46 14.83 16.46
CA LYS A 89 12.93 15.60 17.62
C LYS A 89 11.98 15.36 18.79
N ASN A 90 12.32 14.42 19.67
CA ASN A 90 11.53 14.07 20.85
C ASN A 90 12.18 14.54 22.16
N HIS A 91 12.72 15.78 22.20
CA HIS A 91 13.30 16.41 23.40
C HIS A 91 14.33 15.54 24.16
N GLY A 92 15.17 14.79 23.44
CA GLY A 92 16.19 13.90 24.03
C GLY A 92 15.72 12.47 24.32
N ILE A 93 14.43 12.17 24.15
CA ILE A 93 13.89 10.82 24.31
C ILE A 93 14.01 10.07 22.99
N ARG A 94 14.80 8.98 22.97
CA ARG A 94 14.85 8.07 21.83
C ARG A 94 13.56 7.25 21.80
N VAL A 95 12.80 7.35 20.73
CA VAL A 95 11.54 6.61 20.55
C VAL A 95 11.60 5.82 19.27
N LYS A 96 11.30 4.53 19.34
CA LYS A 96 11.03 3.69 18.17
C LYS A 96 9.54 3.70 17.90
N SER A 97 9.16 4.07 16.69
CA SER A 97 7.76 4.16 16.29
C SER A 97 7.40 3.03 15.34
N LYS A 98 6.40 2.24 15.71
CA LYS A 98 5.86 1.17 14.87
C LYS A 98 4.94 1.75 13.79
N VAL A 99 5.22 1.43 12.54
CA VAL A 99 4.53 1.93 11.34
C VAL A 99 3.98 0.75 10.55
N LYS A 100 2.76 0.92 10.03
CA LYS A 100 2.13 -0.04 9.10
C LYS A 100 1.95 0.61 7.74
N THR A 101 2.37 -0.08 6.69
CA THR A 101 2.33 0.44 5.32
C THR A 101 1.83 -0.62 4.37
N LYS A 102 1.03 -0.18 3.38
CA LYS A 102 0.54 -1.02 2.30
C LYS A 102 1.26 -0.66 1.01
N ILE A 103 1.84 -1.64 0.34
CA ILE A 103 2.46 -1.49 -0.98
C ILE A 103 1.56 -2.20 -2.00
N SER A 104 1.20 -1.49 -3.07
CA SER A 104 0.32 -2.01 -4.11
C SER A 104 1.13 -2.47 -5.31
N PHE A 105 0.96 -3.74 -5.67
CA PHE A 105 1.47 -4.33 -6.90
C PHE A 105 0.32 -4.39 -7.90
N VAL A 106 0.29 -3.42 -8.82
CA VAL A 106 -0.72 -3.33 -9.88
C VAL A 106 -0.07 -3.81 -11.17
N LEU A 107 -0.68 -4.81 -11.81
CA LEU A 107 -0.20 -5.34 -13.07
C LEU A 107 -0.22 -4.25 -14.15
N PRO A 108 0.86 -4.11 -14.94
CA PRO A 108 0.80 -3.29 -16.14
C PRO A 108 -0.18 -3.97 -17.11
N ILE A 109 -1.26 -3.26 -17.48
CA ILE A 109 -2.19 -3.74 -18.50
C ILE A 109 -1.39 -3.90 -19.80
N LYS A 110 -1.15 -5.15 -20.23
CA LYS A 110 -0.63 -5.40 -21.57
C LYS A 110 -1.72 -4.95 -22.56
N LYS A 111 -1.50 -3.82 -23.24
CA LYS A 111 -2.30 -3.46 -24.41
C LYS A 111 -1.91 -4.40 -25.55
N GLN A 112 -2.46 -5.61 -25.58
CA GLN A 112 -2.32 -6.48 -26.75
C GLN A 112 -3.53 -7.42 -26.90
N ASP A 113 -4.15 -7.27 -28.07
CA ASP A 113 -5.16 -8.11 -28.74
C ASP A 113 -6.62 -8.01 -28.28
N SER A 114 -7.25 -6.91 -28.67
CA SER A 114 -8.70 -6.80 -28.85
C SER A 114 -9.20 -7.82 -29.89
N LYS A 115 -9.62 -9.01 -29.44
CA LYS A 115 -10.63 -9.81 -30.15
C LYS A 115 -11.60 -10.58 -29.25
N LEU A 116 -11.87 -10.06 -28.06
CA LEU A 116 -13.09 -10.33 -27.28
C LEU A 116 -13.56 -8.99 -26.71
N ALA A 117 -14.49 -8.35 -27.43
CA ALA A 117 -15.10 -7.10 -26.99
C ALA A 117 -16.06 -7.39 -25.82
N ILE A 118 -15.63 -7.10 -24.59
CA ILE A 118 -16.52 -7.07 -23.43
C ILE A 118 -16.85 -5.60 -23.16
N SER A 119 -18.00 -5.13 -23.64
CA SER A 119 -18.50 -3.77 -23.37
C SER A 119 -19.35 -3.77 -22.09
N TYR A 120 -18.86 -3.14 -21.03
CA TYR A 120 -19.66 -2.85 -19.83
C TYR A 120 -20.39 -1.51 -20.02
N THR A 121 -21.71 -1.52 -20.15
CA THR A 121 -22.51 -0.29 -20.01
C THR A 121 -22.87 -0.11 -18.54
N TYR A 122 -22.27 0.89 -17.89
CA TYR A 122 -22.61 1.27 -16.52
C TYR A 122 -23.83 2.21 -16.56
N THR A 123 -24.98 1.77 -16.05
CA THR A 123 -26.07 2.70 -15.71
C THR A 123 -25.83 3.19 -14.28
N GLU A 124 -25.44 4.45 -14.16
CA GLU A 124 -25.17 5.10 -12.88
C GLU A 124 -26.49 5.22 -12.11
N SER A 125 -26.63 4.46 -11.01
CA SER A 125 -27.76 4.60 -10.10
C SER A 125 -27.24 4.87 -8.69
N SER A 126 -27.59 6.05 -8.19
CA SER A 126 -27.34 6.53 -6.84
C SER A 126 -27.88 5.55 -5.78
N LYS A 127 -26.97 4.89 -5.03
CA LYS A 127 -27.05 4.14 -3.73
C LYS A 127 -28.43 3.57 -3.25
N PRO A 128 -28.51 2.42 -2.53
CA PRO A 128 -27.46 1.49 -2.07
C PRO A 128 -27.76 -0.04 -2.21
N THR A 129 -26.76 -0.84 -1.87
CA THR A 129 -26.78 -2.25 -1.41
C THR A 129 -27.11 -3.36 -2.43
N ASN A 130 -26.10 -4.22 -2.64
CA ASN A 130 -26.03 -5.46 -3.44
C ASN A 130 -25.63 -5.30 -4.92
N TYR A 131 -24.40 -5.72 -5.22
CA TYR A 131 -23.90 -5.91 -6.58
C TYR A 131 -24.35 -7.28 -7.09
N SER A 132 -25.25 -7.32 -8.07
CA SER A 132 -25.59 -8.53 -8.83
C SER A 132 -25.04 -8.38 -10.25
N TYR A 133 -24.15 -9.28 -10.66
CA TYR A 133 -23.65 -9.36 -12.05
C TYR A 133 -24.47 -10.40 -12.82
N SER A 134 -25.00 -10.04 -13.98
CA SER A 134 -25.66 -10.97 -14.90
C SER A 134 -24.82 -11.20 -16.15
N ILE A 135 -24.50 -12.46 -16.43
CA ILE A 135 -23.68 -12.90 -17.55
C ILE A 135 -24.62 -13.37 -18.67
N LYS A 136 -24.58 -12.73 -19.84
CA LYS A 136 -25.21 -13.27 -21.05
C LYS A 136 -24.15 -13.89 -21.94
N ILE A 137 -24.16 -15.22 -22.02
CA ILE A 137 -23.32 -15.98 -22.94
C ILE A 137 -24.08 -16.17 -24.26
N ASN A 138 -23.61 -15.52 -25.33
CA ASN A 138 -24.08 -15.81 -26.68
C ASN A 138 -23.16 -16.88 -27.28
N LYS A 139 -23.70 -18.09 -27.45
CA LYS A 139 -23.02 -19.21 -28.10
C LYS A 139 -23.29 -19.11 -29.60
N THR A 140 -22.25 -18.98 -30.40
CA THR A 140 -22.37 -19.10 -31.86
C THR A 140 -21.88 -20.50 -32.24
N SER A 141 -22.72 -21.25 -32.98
CA SER A 141 -22.45 -22.59 -33.50
C SER A 141 -21.16 -22.71 -34.30
#